data_AF-A0A0F8YRC1-F1
#
_entry.id   AF-A0A0F8YRC1-F1
#
_cell.length_a   1.000
_cell.length_b   1.000
_cell.length_c   1.000
_cell.angle_alpha   90.00
_cell.angle_beta   90.00
_cell.angle_gamma   90.00
#
_symmetry.space_group_name_H-M   'P 1'
#
loop_
_entity.id
_entity.type
_entity.pdbx_description
1 polymer ?
#
loop_
_entity_poly.entity_id
_entity_poly.type
_entity_poly.pdbx_seq_one_letter_code
_entity_poly.pdbx_strand_id
1 'polypeptide(L)' 'MKNLNVIGIDLAKNVIQVCKVSKHGELISNKAVSPSKLKELLAKATPSIVAMEG' A
#
# COMPACT_ATOMS: atom_id res chain seq x y z
N MET A 1 0.57 -7.41 -17.76
CA MET A 1 0.72 -6.45 -16.64
C MET A 1 2.07 -6.70 -15.99
N LYS A 2 2.83 -5.66 -15.61
CA LYS A 2 4.16 -5.86 -15.00
C LYS A 2 4.00 -6.73 -13.73
N ASN A 3 4.90 -7.70 -13.51
CA ASN A 3 4.93 -8.62 -12.35
C ASN A 3 5.23 -7.90 -11.02
N LEU A 4 4.51 -6.82 -10.74
CA LEU A 4 4.71 -5.95 -9.59
C LEU A 4 3.57 -6.15 -8.60
N ASN A 5 3.89 -5.97 -7.32
CA ASN A 5 2.89 -5.92 -6.28
C ASN A 5 2.11 -4.60 -6.39
N VAL A 6 0.90 -4.60 -5.86
CA VAL A 6 0.05 -3.41 -5.76
C VAL A 6 -0.04 -3.00 -4.30
N ILE A 7 0.11 -1.71 -4.03
CA ILE A 7 -0.14 -1.10 -2.73
C ILE A 7 -1.39 -0.23 -2.89
N GLY A 8 -2.49 -0.62 -2.26
CA GLY A 8 -3.70 0.18 -2.13
C GLY A 8 -3.60 1.11 -0.92
N ILE A 9 -3.98 2.36 -1.10
CA ILE A 9 -4.00 3.41 -0.08
C ILE A 9 -5.41 4.01 -0.06
N ASP A 10 -6.08 3.87 1.08
CA ASP A 10 -7.34 4.56 1.40
C ASP A 10 -7.03 5.63 2.46
N LEU A 11 -7.38 6.87 2.12
CA LEU A 11 -7.02 8.06 2.87
C LEU A 11 -8.10 8.40 3.90
N ALA A 12 -7.81 8.16 5.19
CA ALA A 12 -8.54 8.78 6.29
C ALA A 12 -7.66 9.79 7.05
N LYS A 13 -8.27 10.69 7.83
CA LYS A 13 -7.61 11.91 8.36
C LYS A 13 -6.27 11.65 9.07
N ASN A 14 -6.26 10.75 10.05
CA ASN A 14 -5.08 10.46 10.88
C ASN A 14 -4.64 9.00 10.80
N VAL A 15 -5.37 8.20 10.04
CA VAL A 15 -5.17 6.77 9.85
C VAL A 15 -5.26 6.52 8.36
N ILE A 16 -4.27 5.84 7.81
CA ILE A 16 -4.23 5.47 6.41
C ILE A 16 -4.33 3.97 6.33
N GLN A 17 -5.32 3.47 5.59
CA GLN A 17 -5.43 2.03 5.36
C GLN A 17 -4.51 1.64 4.22
N VAL A 18 -3.61 0.70 4.47
CA VAL A 18 -2.64 0.21 3.48
C VAL A 18 -2.89 -1.27 3.22
N CYS A 19 -3.24 -1.57 1.99
CA CYS A 19 -3.41 -2.93 1.47
C CYS A 19 -2.25 -3.26 0.54
N LYS A 20 -1.64 -4.44 0.68
CA LYS A 20 -0.62 -4.93 -0.24
C LYS A 20 -1.13 -6.20 -0.89
N VAL A 21 -1.15 -6.21 -2.22
CA VAL A 21 -1.59 -7.32 -3.04
C VAL A 21 -0.40 -7.84 -3.84
N SER A 22 -0.23 -9.16 -3.90
CA SER A 22 0.81 -9.81 -4.67
C SER A 22 0.56 -9.61 -6.17
N LYS A 23 1.58 -9.81 -7.00
CA LYS A 23 1.42 -9.88 -8.45
C LYS A 23 0.41 -10.94 -8.92
N HIS A 24 0.05 -11.90 -8.06
CA HIS A 24 -0.93 -12.96 -8.33
C HIS A 24 -2.34 -12.61 -7.84
N GLY A 25 -2.55 -11.41 -7.27
CA GLY A 25 -3.85 -10.97 -6.76
C GLY A 25 -4.12 -11.38 -5.30
N GLU A 26 -3.13 -11.93 -4.59
CA GLU A 26 -3.32 -12.38 -3.21
C GLU A 26 -3.09 -11.24 -2.23
N LEU A 27 -3.94 -11.14 -1.20
CA LEU A 27 -3.74 -10.18 -0.12
C LEU A 27 -2.54 -10.59 0.75
N ILE A 28 -1.45 -9.82 0.68
CA ILE A 28 -0.25 -10.04 1.49
C ILE A 28 -0.42 -9.39 2.87
N SER A 29 -0.99 -8.19 2.91
CA SER A 29 -1.18 -7.46 4.16
C SER A 29 -2.27 -6.42 4.03
N ASN A 30 -3.02 -6.22 5.11
CA ASN A 30 -3.95 -5.10 5.24
C ASN A 30 -3.76 -4.51 6.64
N LYS A 31 -3.32 -3.25 6.72
CA LYS A 31 -3.02 -2.59 8.00
C LYS A 31 -3.34 -1.10 7.97
N ALA A 32 -3.93 -0.64 9.06
CA ALA A 32 -4.11 0.78 9.36
C ALA A 32 -2.81 1.34 9.94
N VAL A 33 -2.30 2.42 9.36
CA VAL A 33 -1.02 3.04 9.75
C VAL A 33 -1.15 4.56 9.87
N SER A 34 -0.24 5.20 10.60
CA SER A 34 -0.16 6.66 10.60
C SER A 34 0.45 7.18 9.29
N PRO A 35 0.23 8.46 8.92
CA PRO A 35 0.87 9.08 7.76
C PRO A 35 2.41 9.02 7.79
N SER A 36 3.02 9.15 8.98
CA SER A 36 4.47 8.98 9.15
C SER A 36 4.92 7.57 8.83
N LYS A 37 4.16 6.56 9.29
CA LYS A 37 4.50 5.16 9.04
C LYS A 37 4.27 4.74 7.59
N LEU A 38 3.28 5.34 6.92
CA LEU A 38 3.10 5.16 5.47
C LEU A 38 4.34 5.61 4.70
N LYS A 39 4.92 6.78 5.03
CA LYS A 39 6.15 7.27 4.38
C LYS A 39 7.30 6.28 4.55
N GLU A 40 7.50 5.74 5.76
CA GLU A 40 8.51 4.71 6.00
C GLU A 40 8.25 3.42 5.21
N LEU A 41 6.99 2.98 5.12
CA LEU A 41 6.60 1.79 4.37
C LEU A 41 6.88 1.95 2.88
N LEU A 42 6.49 3.09 2.30
CA LEU A 42 6.71 3.38 0.88
C LEU A 42 8.20 3.51 0.55
N ALA A 43 8.99 4.14 1.44
CA ALA A 43 10.44 4.26 1.25
C ALA A 43 11.18 2.91 1.26
N LYS A 44 10.66 1.92 2.00
CA LYS A 44 11.23 0.56 2.09
C LYS A 44 10.58 -0.43 1.12
N ALA A 45 9.54 -0.03 0.40
CA ALA A 45 8.83 -0.91 -0.51
C ALA A 45 9.67 -1.22 -1.75
N THR A 46 9.61 -2.47 -2.21
CA THR A 46 10.08 -2.82 -3.56
C THR A 46 9.26 -2.08 -4.61
N PRO A 47 9.79 -1.85 -5.82
CA PRO A 47 9.03 -1.26 -6.92
C PRO A 47 7.64 -1.89 -7.04
N SER A 48 6.61 -1.06 -6.88
CA SER A 48 5.21 -1.48 -6.78
C SER A 48 4.33 -0.44 -7.45
N ILE A 49 3.14 -0.86 -7.90
CA ILE A 49 2.10 0.08 -8.33
C ILE A 49 1.40 0.58 -7.07
N VAL A 50 1.23 1.89 -6.94
CA VAL A 50 0.46 2.49 -5.86
C VAL A 50 -0.89 2.94 -6.42
N ALA A 51 -1.97 2.38 -5.87
CA ALA A 51 -3.34 2.81 -6.14
C ALA A 51 -3.81 3.61 -4.92
N MET A 52 -4.22 4.85 -5.14
CA MET A 52 -4.68 5.76 -4.08
C MET A 52 -6.14 6.12 -4.33
N GLU A 53 -6.96 6.05 -3.28
CA GLU A 53 -8.34 6.54 -3.30
C GLU A 53 -8.38 8.07 -3.48
N GLY A 54 -9.37 8.55 -4.22
CA GLY A 54 -9.58 9.96 -4.53
C GLY A 54 -11.06 10.29 -4.71
#